data_AF-A0A7X8DK17-F1
#
_entry.id   AF-A0A7X8DK17-F1
#
_cell.length_a   1.000
_cell.length_b   1.000
_cell.length_c   1.000
_cell.angle_alpha   90.00
_cell.angle_beta   90.00
_cell.angle_gamma   90.00
#
_symmetry.space_group_name_H-M   'P 1'
#
loop_
_entity.id
_entity.type
_entity.pdbx_description
1 polymer ?
#
loop_
_entity_poly.entity_id
_entity_poly.type
_entity_poly.pdbx_seq_one_letter_code
_entity_poly.pdbx_strand_id
1 'polypeptide(L)' 'MNCALCGMDREPRVKLLGLSICGLCMREISSIPVAAREYDHYKDIVRIALQKYIHERVEINPVK' A
#
# COMPACT_ATOMS: atom_id res chain seq x y z
N MET A 1 -5.37 -9.27 -9.90
CA MET A 1 -5.81 -8.08 -9.12
C MET A 1 -4.73 -7.04 -9.27
N ASN A 2 -5.03 -5.84 -9.76
CA ASN A 2 -3.99 -4.90 -10.17
C ASN A 2 -3.15 -4.38 -8.99
N CYS A 3 -1.89 -4.02 -9.24
CA CYS A 3 -1.07 -3.36 -8.23
C CYS A 3 -1.75 -2.07 -7.76
N ALA A 4 -1.89 -1.88 -6.46
CA ALA A 4 -2.55 -0.72 -5.88
C ALA A 4 -1.85 0.61 -6.21
N LEU A 5 -0.58 0.59 -6.63
CA LEU A 5 0.20 1.80 -6.92
C LEU A 5 0.24 2.12 -8.41
N CYS A 6 0.69 1.15 -9.22
CA CYS A 6 0.88 1.38 -10.65
C CYS A 6 -0.28 0.89 -11.51
N GLY A 7 -1.31 0.26 -10.93
CA GLY A 7 -2.48 -0.25 -11.65
C GLY A 7 -2.18 -1.44 -12.59
N MET A 8 -0.93 -1.89 -12.68
CA MET A 8 -0.55 -2.96 -13.60
C MET A 8 -0.72 -4.35 -13.00
N ASP A 9 -0.96 -5.32 -13.88
CA ASP A 9 -0.96 -6.73 -13.51
C ASP A 9 0.48 -7.29 -13.55
N ARG A 10 1.17 -7.32 -12.40
CA ARG A 10 2.58 -7.73 -12.29
C ARG A 10 2.81 -8.61 -11.07
N GLU A 11 3.53 -9.71 -11.26
CA GLU A 11 4.06 -10.59 -10.22
C GLU A 11 5.57 -10.36 -10.03
N PRO A 12 6.16 -10.70 -8.87
CA PRO A 12 5.51 -11.19 -7.65
C PRO A 12 4.77 -10.06 -6.92
N ARG A 13 3.75 -10.43 -6.13
CA ARG A 13 2.97 -9.51 -5.31
C ARG A 13 3.16 -9.71 -3.81
N VAL A 14 3.12 -8.59 -3.10
CA VAL A 14 3.09 -8.53 -1.64
C VAL A 14 1.72 -8.01 -1.22
N LYS A 15 1.08 -8.67 -0.26
CA LYS A 15 -0.11 -8.15 0.42
C LYS A 15 0.32 -7.38 1.66
N LEU A 16 -0.02 -6.10 1.74
CA LEU A 16 0.33 -5.22 2.86
C LEU A 16 -0.87 -4.33 3.20
N LEU A 17 -1.35 -4.38 4.44
CA LEU A 17 -2.44 -3.53 4.94
C LEU A 17 -3.68 -3.52 4.02
N GLY A 18 -4.10 -4.70 3.54
CA GLY A 18 -5.24 -4.85 2.62
C GLY A 18 -4.95 -4.48 1.15
N LEU A 19 -3.77 -3.95 0.83
CA LEU A 19 -3.36 -3.64 -0.54
C LEU A 19 -2.52 -4.77 -1.15
N SER A 20 -2.67 -4.96 -2.47
CA SER A 20 -1.77 -5.80 -3.27
C SER A 20 -0.79 -4.92 -4.04
N ILE A 21 0.51 -5.07 -3.78
CA ILE A 21 1.57 -4.25 -4.36
C ILE A 21 2.56 -5.15 -5.12
N CYS A 22 2.92 -4.79 -6.35
CA CYS A 22 3.90 -5.57 -7.13
C CYS A 22 5.34 -5.32 -6.64
N GLY A 23 6.22 -6.29 -6.87
CA GLY A 23 7.60 -6.26 -6.38
C GLY A 23 8.43 -5.07 -6.85
N LEU A 24 8.15 -4.53 -8.04
CA LEU A 24 8.83 -3.32 -8.53
C LEU A 24 8.48 -2.09 -7.69
N CYS A 25 7.18 -1.87 -7.48
CA CYS A 25 6.70 -0.77 -6.63
C CYS A 25 7.20 -0.91 -5.18
N MET A 26 7.21 -2.14 -4.63
CA MET A 26 7.78 -2.36 -3.30
C MET A 26 9.27 -2.04 -3.24
N ARG A 27 10.03 -2.40 -4.27
CA ARG A 27 11.46 -2.08 -4.35
C ARG A 27 11.68 -0.58 -4.39
N GLU A 28 10.95 0.13 -5.25
CA GLU A 28 11.04 1.59 -5.35
C GLU A 28 10.77 2.27 -4.00
N ILE A 29 9.66 1.92 -3.33
CA ILE A 29 9.33 2.42 -1.98
C ILE A 29 10.48 2.17 -1.01
N SER A 30 11.03 0.95 -1.00
CA SER A 30 12.07 0.57 -0.04
C SER A 30 13.41 1.27 -0.27
N SER A 31 13.63 1.79 -1.48
CA SER A 31 14.88 2.42 -1.89
C SER A 31 14.82 3.95 -1.94
N ILE A 32 13.62 4.54 -1.86
CA ILE A 32 13.49 5.98 -2.04
C ILE A 32 14.01 6.75 -0.82
N PRO A 33 14.89 7.75 -1.00
CA PRO A 33 15.32 8.59 0.10
C PRO A 33 14.16 9.38 0.70
N VAL A 34 14.14 9.54 2.02
CA VAL A 34 13.09 10.32 2.74
C VAL A 34 13.03 11.77 2.27
N ALA A 35 14.15 12.32 1.78
CA ALA A 35 14.25 13.67 1.24
C ALA A 35 13.79 13.81 -0.22
N ALA A 36 13.50 12.70 -0.91
CA ALA A 36 13.05 12.75 -2.30
C ALA A 36 11.60 13.23 -2.37
N ARG A 37 11.27 13.99 -3.41
CA ARG A 37 9.91 14.54 -3.60
C ARG A 37 8.87 13.43 -3.77
N GLU A 38 9.25 12.35 -4.40
CA GLU A 38 8.41 11.18 -4.66
C GLU A 38 8.12 10.41 -3.37
N TYR A 39 8.84 10.66 -2.28
CA TYR A 39 8.55 10.10 -0.97
C TYR A 39 7.18 10.57 -0.44
N ASP A 40 6.74 11.78 -0.80
CA ASP A 40 5.41 12.28 -0.43
C ASP A 40 4.28 11.47 -1.06
N HIS A 41 4.46 11.01 -2.31
CA HIS A 41 3.51 10.12 -2.95
C HIS A 41 3.34 8.81 -2.17
N TYR A 42 4.43 8.26 -1.65
CA TYR A 42 4.39 7.04 -0.85
C TYR A 42 3.77 7.25 0.55
N LYS A 43 3.92 8.43 1.17
CA LYS A 43 3.22 8.76 2.42
C LYS A 43 1.70 8.65 2.24
N ASP A 44 1.18 9.19 1.15
CA ASP A 44 -0.26 9.12 0.85
C ASP A 44 -0.74 7.69 0.66
N ILE A 45 0.04 6.87 -0.04
CA ILE A 45 -0.24 5.45 -0.23
C ILE A 45 -0.31 4.70 1.11
N VAL A 46 0.69 4.88 1.98
CA VAL A 46 0.73 4.23 3.30
C VAL A 46 -0.47 4.68 4.14
N ARG A 47 -0.83 5.97 4.08
CA ARG A 47 -2.02 6.49 4.76
C ARG A 47 -3.30 5.81 4.28
N ILE A 48 -3.50 5.66 2.96
CA ILE A 48 -4.65 4.97 2.38
C ILE A 48 -4.66 3.49 2.80
N ALA A 49 -3.50 2.83 2.79
CA ALA A 49 -3.36 1.44 3.20
C ALA A 49 -3.77 1.23 4.67
N LEU A 50 -3.29 2.11 5.56
CA LEU A 50 -3.67 2.09 6.98
C LEU A 50 -5.17 2.34 7.18
N GLN A 51 -5.76 3.31 6.46
CA GLN A 51 -7.20 3.57 6.54
C GLN A 51 -8.02 2.36 6.12
N LYS A 52 -7.67 1.70 5.00
CA LYS A 52 -8.34 0.47 4.55
C LYS A 52 -8.20 -0.66 5.57
N TYR A 53 -6.99 -0.91 6.05
CA TYR A 53 -6.75 -1.93 7.06
C TYR A 53 -7.53 -1.69 8.35
N ILE A 54 -7.57 -0.45 8.84
CA ILE A 54 -8.37 -0.08 10.02
C ILE A 54 -9.85 -0.30 9.73
N HIS A 55 -10.36 0.14 8.58
CA HIS A 55 -11.76 -0.03 8.22
C HIS A 55 -12.16 -1.51 8.16
N GLU A 56 -11.39 -2.35 7.47
CA GLU A 56 -11.60 -3.81 7.43
C GLU A 56 -11.59 -4.41 8.86
N ARG A 57 -10.70 -3.96 9.74
CA ARG A 57 -10.63 -4.41 11.14
C ARG A 57 -11.80 -3.92 12.00
N VAL A 58 -12.30 -2.71 11.77
CA VAL A 58 -13.46 -2.14 12.47
C VAL A 58 -14.74 -2.84 12.05
N GLU A 59 -14.89 -3.19 10.76
CA GLU A 59 -16.02 -4.00 10.29
C GLU A 59 -16.00 -5.43 10.87
N ILE A 60 -14.82 -6.00 11.14
CA ILE A 60 -14.69 -7.32 11.78
C ILE A 60 -14.99 -7.26 13.30
N ASN A 61 -14.87 -6.09 13.93
CA ASN A 61 -15.22 -5.86 15.33
C ASN A 61 -16.34 -4.81 15.47
N PRO A 62 -17.58 -5.10 15.05
CA PRO A 62 -18.70 -4.32 15.51
C PRO A 62 -18.89 -4.70 16.99
N VAL A 63 -18.34 -3.88 17.89
CA VAL A 63 -18.65 -3.98 19.32
C VAL A 63 -20.17 -3.91 19.43
N LYS A 64 -20.79 -5.03 19.80
CA LYS A 64 -22.20 -5.10 20.19
C LYS A 64 -22.40 -4.43 21.54
#